data_AF-A0A5B1RDB0-F1
#
_entry.id   AF-A0A5B1RDB0-F1
#
_cell.length_a   1.000
_cell.length_b   1.000
_cell.length_c   1.000
_cell.angle_alpha   90.00
_cell.angle_beta   90.00
_cell.angle_gamma   90.00
#
_symmetry.space_group_name_H-M   'P 1'
#
loop_
_entity.id
_entity.type
_entity.pdbx_description
1 polymer ?
#
loop_
_entity_poly.entity_id
_entity_poly.type
_entity_poly.pdbx_seq_one_letter_code
_entity_poly.pdbx_strand_id
1 'polypeptide(L)'
;MPQKKFVGERLDLLMKWVPAYRSHQSARTVSQFWPLVMTEYLQKFPEDNVPTPPVAIPPVKTPCGRKSKQRPEGVPKPIRDSIKEWYQNLRRHPTLSADDSEPKGHGLFTNFLVKPDKKLQEWQVFSMLYFPTKVKPFLDYEGYCASLPPGEKPIARLAYSNRETRAIWDIRKRGLYYI
;
A
#
# COMPACT_ATOMS: atom_id res chain seq x y z
N MET A 1 -6.34 -16.66 -3.29
CA MET A 1 -7.53 -16.72 -2.43
C MET A 1 -8.44 -15.56 -2.80
N PRO A 2 -9.66 -15.80 -3.33
CA PRO A 2 -10.58 -14.72 -3.63
C PRO A 2 -10.97 -14.02 -2.33
N GLN A 3 -10.66 -12.72 -2.21
CA GLN A 3 -11.21 -11.89 -1.14
C GLN A 3 -12.73 -12.05 -1.20
N LYS A 4 -13.39 -12.36 -0.07
CA LYS A 4 -14.86 -12.24 0.04
C LYS A 4 -15.18 -10.80 -0.38
N LYS A 5 -15.65 -10.61 -1.61
CA LYS A 5 -16.10 -9.31 -2.07
C LYS A 5 -17.40 -9.07 -1.33
N PHE A 6 -17.46 -7.99 -0.54
CA PHE A 6 -18.73 -7.52 0.00
C PHE A 6 -19.56 -7.01 -1.18
N VAL A 7 -20.80 -7.50 -1.32
CA VAL A 7 -21.72 -7.15 -2.41
C VAL A 7 -23.11 -6.90 -1.81
N GLY A 8 -23.91 -6.05 -2.47
CA GLY A 8 -25.27 -5.71 -2.07
C GLY A 8 -25.33 -5.09 -0.68
N GLU A 9 -26.30 -5.51 0.14
CA GLU A 9 -26.55 -4.89 1.44
C GLU A 9 -25.35 -4.91 2.40
N ARG A 10 -24.46 -5.91 2.27
CA ARG A 10 -23.22 -5.96 3.07
C ARG A 10 -22.29 -4.82 2.71
N LEU A 11 -22.17 -4.53 1.41
CA LEU A 11 -21.38 -3.40 0.93
C LEU A 11 -22.03 -2.08 1.34
N ASP A 12 -23.35 -1.97 1.23
CA ASP A 12 -24.09 -0.75 1.58
C ASP A 12 -23.91 -0.38 3.07
N LEU A 13 -23.99 -1.38 3.96
CA LEU A 13 -23.73 -1.18 5.39
C LEU A 13 -22.29 -0.72 5.64
N LEU A 14 -21.30 -1.31 4.97
CA LEU A 14 -19.91 -0.91 5.12
C LEU A 14 -19.67 0.51 4.56
N MET A 15 -20.30 0.86 3.44
CA MET A 15 -20.23 2.21 2.86
C MET A 15 -20.85 3.27 3.77
N LYS A 16 -21.99 2.98 4.42
CA LYS A 16 -22.64 3.85 5.41
C LYS A 16 -21.69 4.27 6.55
N TRP A 17 -20.80 3.38 6.97
CA TRP A 17 -19.87 3.61 8.08
C TRP A 17 -18.53 4.24 7.67
N VAL A 18 -18.29 4.47 6.37
CA VAL A 18 -17.06 5.13 5.87
C VAL A 18 -16.81 6.50 6.48
N PRO A 19 -17.81 7.42 6.61
CA PRO A 19 -17.58 8.73 7.22
C PRO A 19 -17.12 8.62 8.69
N ALA A 20 -17.75 7.73 9.45
CA ALA A 20 -17.36 7.49 10.84
C ALA A 20 -15.95 6.89 10.94
N TYR A 21 -15.60 5.94 10.06
CA TYR A 21 -14.24 5.39 9.99
C TYR A 21 -13.19 6.49 9.74
N ARG A 22 -13.46 7.39 8.78
CA ARG A 22 -12.57 8.52 8.46
C ARG A 22 -12.44 9.47 9.66
N SER A 23 -13.55 9.79 10.33
CA SER A 23 -13.53 10.60 11.56
C SER A 23 -12.66 9.96 12.64
N HIS A 24 -12.85 8.69 12.95
CA HIS A 24 -12.02 7.96 13.93
C HIS A 24 -10.55 7.81 13.48
N GLN A 25 -10.27 7.72 12.18
CA GLN A 25 -8.90 7.78 11.66
C GLN A 25 -8.22 9.11 11.97
N SER A 26 -8.90 10.23 11.68
CA SER A 26 -8.38 11.57 11.93
C SER A 26 -8.16 11.84 13.43
N ALA A 27 -9.08 11.36 14.28
CA ALA A 27 -9.01 11.48 15.73
C ALA A 27 -8.08 10.46 16.41
N ARG A 28 -7.48 9.52 15.65
CA ARG A 28 -6.67 8.40 16.17
C ARG A 28 -7.42 7.48 17.16
N THR A 29 -8.73 7.37 17.02
CA THR A 29 -9.62 6.55 17.88
C THR A 29 -10.20 5.34 17.14
N VAL A 30 -9.51 4.83 16.11
CA VAL A 30 -9.95 3.69 15.29
C VAL A 30 -10.23 2.42 16.12
N SER A 31 -9.58 2.26 17.28
CA SER A 31 -9.89 1.17 18.22
C SER A 31 -11.34 1.19 18.71
N GLN A 32 -11.95 2.37 18.87
CA GLN A 32 -13.34 2.56 19.30
C GLN A 32 -14.32 2.34 18.14
N PHE A 33 -13.89 2.54 16.90
CA PHE A 33 -14.70 2.28 15.71
C PHE A 33 -14.97 0.78 15.50
N TRP A 34 -13.97 -0.08 15.72
CA TRP A 34 -14.11 -1.51 15.38
C TRP A 34 -15.28 -2.21 16.08
N PRO A 35 -15.50 -2.05 17.40
CA PRO A 35 -16.65 -2.66 18.06
C PRO A 35 -17.99 -2.20 17.48
N LEU A 36 -18.12 -0.92 17.12
CA LEU A 36 -19.37 -0.36 16.59
C LEU A 36 -19.78 -1.02 15.27
N VAL A 37 -18.89 -0.96 14.27
CA VAL A 37 -19.18 -1.51 12.94
C VAL A 37 -19.31 -3.04 12.98
N MET A 38 -18.54 -3.73 13.82
CA MET A 38 -18.64 -5.19 13.96
C MET A 38 -19.95 -5.60 14.62
N THR A 39 -20.44 -4.82 15.59
CA THR A 39 -21.70 -5.12 16.28
C THR A 39 -22.87 -4.95 15.31
N GLU A 40 -22.96 -3.82 14.61
CA GLU A 40 -24.04 -3.59 13.64
C GLU A 40 -23.99 -4.60 12.47
N TYR A 41 -22.79 -4.90 11.95
CA TYR A 41 -22.64 -5.89 10.88
C TYR A 41 -23.13 -7.28 11.32
N LEU A 42 -22.70 -7.76 12.49
CA LEU A 42 -23.07 -9.10 12.97
C LEU A 42 -24.51 -9.19 13.47
N GLN A 43 -25.12 -8.07 13.89
CA GLN A 43 -26.55 -8.00 14.15
C GLN A 43 -27.36 -8.14 12.85
N LYS A 44 -26.91 -7.51 11.76
CA LYS A 44 -27.61 -7.57 10.47
C LYS A 44 -27.34 -8.88 9.70
N PHE A 45 -26.14 -9.45 9.83
CA PHE A 45 -25.70 -10.66 9.13
C PHE A 45 -25.12 -11.70 10.11
N PRO A 46 -25.95 -12.29 11.00
CA PRO A 46 -25.48 -13.25 12.01
C PRO A 46 -24.86 -14.52 11.39
N GLU A 47 -25.28 -14.90 10.17
CA GLU A 47 -24.77 -16.05 9.42
C GLU A 47 -23.29 -15.94 9.05
N ASP A 48 -22.74 -14.72 8.97
CA ASP A 48 -21.32 -14.51 8.71
C ASP A 48 -20.45 -14.75 9.97
N ASN A 49 -21.05 -14.92 11.15
CA ASN A 49 -20.36 -15.20 12.41
C ASN A 49 -19.96 -16.67 12.52
N VAL A 50 -19.19 -17.17 11.56
CA VAL A 50 -18.73 -18.55 11.55
C VAL A 50 -17.54 -18.71 12.51
N PRO A 51 -17.62 -19.63 13.49
CA PRO A 51 -16.48 -19.97 14.34
C PRO A 51 -15.30 -20.42 13.47
N THR A 52 -14.16 -19.76 13.63
CA THR A 52 -12.95 -20.22 12.94
C THR A 52 -12.45 -21.46 13.66
N PRO A 53 -12.31 -22.62 13.00
CA PRO A 53 -11.76 -23.79 13.66
C PRO A 53 -10.35 -23.46 14.16
N PRO A 54 -9.95 -23.99 15.33
CA PRO A 54 -8.60 -23.79 15.84
C PRO A 54 -7.62 -24.27 14.77
N VAL A 55 -6.74 -23.37 14.33
CA VAL A 55 -5.76 -23.66 13.29
C VAL A 55 -4.76 -24.66 13.87
N ALA A 56 -5.00 -25.96 13.62
CA ALA A 56 -4.11 -27.05 14.04
C ALA A 56 -2.78 -27.05 13.27
N ILE A 57 -2.67 -26.23 12.22
CA ILE A 57 -1.51 -26.20 11.33
C ILE A 57 -0.51 -25.15 11.86
N PRO A 58 0.73 -25.54 12.22
CA PRO A 58 1.74 -24.58 12.65
C PRO A 58 2.02 -23.58 11.52
N PRO A 59 2.23 -22.28 11.84
CA PRO A 59 2.44 -21.26 10.83
C PRO A 59 3.69 -21.58 10.01
N VAL A 60 3.53 -21.66 8.69
CA VAL A 60 4.62 -21.88 7.73
C VAL A 60 5.71 -20.84 8.00
N LYS A 61 6.96 -21.27 8.18
CA LYS A 61 8.08 -20.34 8.34
C LYS A 61 8.50 -19.84 6.97
N THR A 62 8.69 -18.54 6.84
CA THR A 62 9.33 -17.93 5.67
C THR A 62 10.81 -18.34 5.59
N PRO A 63 11.49 -18.22 4.44
CA PRO A 63 12.92 -18.56 4.30
C PRO A 63 13.83 -17.86 5.31
N CYS A 64 13.41 -16.71 5.84
CA CYS A 64 14.11 -15.96 6.88
C CYS A 64 13.71 -16.36 8.32
N GLY A 65 13.10 -17.53 8.52
CA GLY A 65 12.73 -18.09 9.83
C GLY A 65 11.56 -17.39 10.54
N ARG A 66 11.01 -16.31 9.96
CA ARG A 66 9.87 -15.59 10.52
C ARG A 66 8.58 -16.37 10.26
N LYS A 67 7.66 -16.37 11.22
CA LYS A 67 6.31 -16.89 11.04
C LYS A 67 5.67 -16.19 9.84
N SER A 68 5.27 -16.95 8.83
CA SER A 68 4.52 -16.39 7.71
C SER A 68 3.21 -15.83 8.24
N LYS A 69 2.88 -14.61 7.81
CA LYS A 69 1.55 -14.03 8.01
C LYS A 69 0.54 -14.59 7.01
N GLN A 70 1.01 -15.38 6.04
CA GLN A 70 0.19 -16.02 5.04
C GLN A 70 -0.64 -17.11 5.72
N ARG A 71 -1.96 -17.02 5.55
CA ARG A 71 -2.89 -17.97 6.15
C ARG A 71 -2.72 -19.34 5.48
N PRO A 72 -2.77 -20.46 6.25
CA PRO A 72 -2.80 -21.79 5.66
C PRO A 72 -3.98 -21.95 4.69
N GLU A 73 -3.78 -22.76 3.64
CA GLU A 73 -4.80 -23.03 2.64
C GLU A 73 -6.02 -23.73 3.26
N GLY A 74 -7.22 -23.41 2.79
CA GLY A 74 -8.47 -24.01 3.27
C GLY A 74 -9.09 -23.37 4.52
N VAL A 75 -8.40 -22.51 5.26
CA VAL A 75 -8.98 -21.81 6.42
C VAL A 75 -9.66 -20.51 5.97
N PRO A 76 -11.00 -20.38 6.11
CA PRO A 76 -11.70 -19.15 5.74
C PRO A 76 -11.27 -17.99 6.65
N LYS A 77 -11.21 -16.80 6.06
CA LYS A 77 -10.88 -15.58 6.80
C LYS A 77 -12.02 -15.23 7.77
N PRO A 78 -11.75 -14.99 9.07
CA PRO A 78 -12.77 -14.50 9.99
C PRO A 78 -13.38 -13.21 9.44
N ILE A 79 -14.72 -13.08 9.52
CA ILE A 79 -15.42 -11.92 8.96
C ILE A 79 -14.91 -10.60 9.55
N ARG A 80 -14.58 -10.59 10.84
CA ARG A 80 -14.00 -9.43 11.54
C ARG A 80 -12.70 -8.93 10.90
N ASP A 81 -11.83 -9.85 10.47
CA ASP A 81 -10.58 -9.50 9.80
C ASP A 81 -10.84 -9.05 8.36
N SER A 82 -11.85 -9.62 7.70
CA SER A 82 -12.26 -9.23 6.35
C SER A 82 -12.79 -7.80 6.32
N ILE A 83 -13.63 -7.44 7.30
CA ILE A 83 -14.14 -6.06 7.48
C ILE A 83 -12.97 -5.10 7.74
N LYS A 84 -12.05 -5.44 8.66
CA LYS A 84 -10.86 -4.61 8.92
C LYS A 84 -10.02 -4.37 7.67
N GLU A 85 -9.74 -5.44 6.91
CA GLU A 85 -8.96 -5.33 5.67
C GLU A 85 -9.70 -4.47 4.62
N TRP A 86 -11.03 -4.59 4.53
CA TRP A 86 -11.83 -3.77 3.64
C TRP A 86 -11.70 -2.28 3.95
N TYR A 87 -11.87 -1.88 5.22
CA TYR A 87 -11.68 -0.49 5.67
C TYR A 87 -10.24 0.00 5.44
N GLN A 88 -9.24 -0.82 5.74
CA GLN A 88 -7.83 -0.47 5.53
C GLN A 88 -7.49 -0.30 4.04
N ASN A 89 -8.23 -0.96 3.15
CA ASN A 89 -8.07 -0.87 1.70
C ASN A 89 -9.04 0.12 1.03
N LEU A 90 -9.76 0.96 1.79
CA LEU A 90 -10.68 1.96 1.23
C LEU A 90 -10.05 2.89 0.19
N ARG A 91 -8.77 3.23 0.34
CA ARG A 91 -8.02 4.04 -0.64
C ARG A 91 -7.91 3.41 -2.03
N ARG A 92 -8.06 2.09 -2.12
CA ARG A 92 -8.02 1.32 -3.36
C ARG A 92 -9.42 1.06 -3.92
N HIS A 93 -10.48 1.52 -3.25
CA HIS A 93 -11.85 1.34 -3.71
C HIS A 93 -12.18 2.37 -4.80
N PRO A 94 -12.47 1.94 -6.05
CA PRO A 94 -12.68 2.85 -7.18
C PRO A 94 -13.79 3.89 -6.95
N THR A 95 -14.81 3.51 -6.19
CA THR A 95 -15.98 4.35 -5.86
C THR A 95 -15.70 5.47 -4.85
N LEU A 96 -14.57 5.41 -4.12
CA LEU A 96 -14.19 6.40 -3.10
C LEU A 96 -12.92 7.17 -3.46
N SER A 97 -12.19 6.72 -4.50
CA SER A 97 -10.96 7.36 -4.98
C SER A 97 -11.18 8.59 -5.84
N ALA A 98 -12.44 8.94 -6.17
CA ALA A 98 -12.77 10.13 -6.97
C ALA A 98 -12.65 11.45 -6.21
N ASP A 99 -12.56 11.40 -4.87
CA ASP A 99 -12.28 12.56 -4.05
C ASP A 99 -10.74 12.76 -4.01
N ASP A 100 -10.23 13.56 -4.96
CA ASP A 100 -8.80 13.95 -5.09
C ASP A 100 -8.29 14.78 -3.88
N SER A 101 -9.12 14.95 -2.84
CA SER A 101 -8.85 15.66 -1.60
C SER A 101 -8.09 14.83 -0.55
N GLU A 102 -7.98 13.50 -0.69
CA GLU A 102 -7.13 12.71 0.20
C GLU A 102 -5.64 12.93 -0.13
N PRO A 103 -4.79 13.31 0.85
CA PRO A 103 -3.36 13.40 0.62
C PRO A 103 -2.86 12.01 0.21
N LYS A 104 -2.40 11.92 -1.04
CA LYS A 104 -1.84 10.74 -1.72
C LYS A 104 -0.71 10.16 -0.88
N GLY A 105 -1.06 9.21 -0.02
CA GLY A 105 -0.13 8.53 0.88
C GLY A 105 0.40 9.43 1.99
N HIS A 106 0.84 8.83 3.08
CA HIS A 106 1.96 9.42 3.80
C HIS A 106 3.09 9.57 2.79
N GLY A 107 3.25 10.77 2.24
CA GLY A 107 4.42 11.10 1.45
C GLY A 107 5.64 10.63 2.23
N LEU A 108 6.62 10.05 1.55
CA LEU A 108 7.83 9.54 2.21
C LEU A 108 8.37 10.54 3.26
N PHE A 109 8.23 11.85 3.02
CA PHE A 109 8.44 12.96 3.95
C PHE A 109 7.82 12.82 5.35
N THR A 110 6.54 12.46 5.49
CA THR A 110 5.93 12.31 6.83
C THR A 110 6.48 11.09 7.56
N ASN A 111 6.94 10.05 6.85
CA ASN A 111 7.62 8.92 7.49
C ASN A 111 9.00 9.29 8.06
N PHE A 112 9.66 10.35 7.58
CA PHE A 112 10.92 10.84 8.16
C PHE A 112 10.70 11.53 9.52
N LEU A 113 9.65 12.35 9.61
CA LEU A 113 9.29 13.03 10.86
C LEU A 113 8.89 12.03 11.95
N VAL A 114 8.35 10.87 11.55
CA VAL A 114 7.86 9.83 12.45
C VAL A 114 8.94 8.79 12.81
N LYS A 115 10.02 8.65 12.02
CA LYS A 115 11.08 7.64 12.23
C LYS A 115 12.47 8.21 11.92
N PRO A 116 13.06 9.01 12.83
CA PRO A 116 14.36 9.65 12.62
C PRO A 116 15.53 8.66 12.45
N ASP A 117 15.39 7.43 12.97
CA ASP A 117 16.48 6.44 12.96
C ASP A 117 16.72 5.78 11.59
N LYS A 118 15.78 5.93 10.65
CA LYS A 118 15.95 5.42 9.28
C LYS A 118 16.53 6.51 8.38
N LYS A 119 17.85 6.73 8.47
CA LYS A 119 18.57 7.58 7.52
C LYS A 119 18.46 6.98 6.10
N LEU A 120 17.71 7.64 5.22
CA LEU A 120 17.71 7.34 3.79
C LEU A 120 19.08 7.69 3.20
N GLN A 121 19.53 6.91 2.22
CA GLN A 121 20.81 7.19 1.55
C GLN A 121 20.68 8.51 0.76
N GLU A 122 21.76 9.29 0.67
CA GLU A 122 21.77 10.64 0.06
C GLU A 122 21.13 10.68 -1.33
N TRP A 123 21.38 9.67 -2.17
CA TRP A 123 20.81 9.57 -3.51
C TRP A 123 19.27 9.39 -3.49
N GLN A 124 18.71 8.79 -2.44
CA GLN A 124 17.26 8.61 -2.28
C GLN A 124 16.60 9.94 -1.91
N VAL A 125 17.25 10.74 -1.06
CA VAL A 125 16.82 12.10 -0.74
C VAL A 125 16.89 12.99 -1.97
N PHE A 126 17.98 12.88 -2.73
CA PHE A 126 18.15 13.58 -4.00
C PHE A 126 17.08 13.20 -5.03
N SER A 127 16.83 11.89 -5.20
CA SER A 127 15.75 11.40 -6.07
C SER A 127 14.42 12.02 -5.66
N MET A 128 14.07 12.02 -4.37
CA MET A 128 12.81 12.61 -3.92
C MET A 128 12.65 14.10 -4.23
N LEU A 129 13.71 14.90 -4.07
CA LEU A 129 13.66 16.35 -4.28
C LEU A 129 13.75 16.76 -5.75
N TYR A 130 14.57 16.05 -6.53
CA TYR A 130 14.95 16.47 -7.88
C TYR A 130 14.30 15.61 -8.97
N PHE A 131 13.75 14.44 -8.67
CA PHE A 131 13.10 13.59 -9.66
C PHE A 131 11.98 14.29 -10.42
N PRO A 132 11.00 14.97 -9.78
CA PRO A 132 9.88 15.57 -10.50
C PRO A 132 10.31 16.68 -11.46
N THR A 133 11.37 17.41 -11.13
CA THR A 133 11.78 18.63 -11.84
C THR A 133 12.95 18.42 -12.80
N LYS A 134 13.86 17.48 -12.51
CA LYS A 134 15.10 17.27 -13.25
C LYS A 134 15.19 15.92 -13.96
N VAL A 135 14.35 14.95 -13.62
CA VAL A 135 14.42 13.60 -14.21
C VAL A 135 13.14 13.25 -14.97
N LYS A 136 11.97 13.44 -14.34
CA LYS A 136 10.65 13.13 -14.92
C LYS A 136 10.40 13.75 -16.31
N PRO A 137 10.76 15.02 -16.59
CA PRO A 137 10.52 15.61 -17.91
C PRO A 137 11.36 15.00 -19.03
N PHE A 138 12.48 14.35 -18.69
CA PHE A 138 13.44 13.80 -19.64
C PHE A 138 13.40 12.26 -19.68
N LEU A 139 12.46 11.65 -18.94
CA LEU A 139 12.29 10.20 -18.89
C LEU A 139 11.48 9.73 -20.10
N ASP A 140 12.17 9.27 -21.13
CA ASP A 140 11.56 8.65 -22.31
C ASP A 140 11.66 7.13 -22.26
N TYR A 141 10.72 6.52 -21.53
CA TYR A 141 10.66 5.06 -21.42
C TYR A 141 10.20 4.39 -22.72
N GLU A 142 9.39 5.08 -23.53
CA GLU A 142 8.85 4.52 -24.78
C GLU A 142 9.93 4.51 -25.86
N GLY A 143 10.70 5.61 -25.99
CA GLY A 143 11.89 5.65 -26.84
C GLY A 143 12.96 4.64 -26.40
N TYR A 144 13.16 4.45 -25.09
CA TYR A 144 14.04 3.38 -24.59
C TYR A 144 13.57 1.99 -25.04
N CYS A 145 12.29 1.66 -24.88
CA CYS A 145 11.75 0.36 -25.32
C CYS A 145 11.91 0.15 -26.83
N ALA A 146 11.76 1.21 -27.64
CA ALA A 146 11.94 1.15 -29.09
C ALA A 146 13.41 1.03 -29.51
N SER A 147 14.35 1.50 -28.70
CA SER A 147 15.80 1.43 -28.95
C SER A 147 16.44 0.07 -28.65
N LEU A 148 15.71 -0.86 -28.03
CA LEU A 148 16.25 -2.15 -27.65
C LEU A 148 16.41 -3.09 -28.87
N PRO A 149 17.52 -3.83 -28.94
CA PRO A 149 17.72 -4.80 -30.00
C PRO A 149 16.66 -5.92 -29.93
N PRO A 150 16.29 -6.52 -31.07
CA PRO A 150 15.29 -7.57 -31.11
C PRO A 150 15.73 -8.77 -30.26
N GLY A 151 14.97 -9.07 -29.20
CA GLY A 151 15.21 -10.20 -28.29
C GLY A 151 15.54 -9.80 -26.85
N GLU A 152 15.87 -8.53 -26.58
CA GLU A 152 16.08 -8.05 -25.20
C GLU A 152 14.76 -7.66 -24.52
N LYS A 153 14.60 -8.08 -23.27
CA LYS A 153 13.43 -7.70 -22.46
C LYS A 153 13.65 -6.32 -21.87
N PRO A 154 12.71 -5.36 -22.03
CA PRO A 154 12.83 -4.05 -21.42
C PRO A 154 12.83 -4.18 -19.90
N ILE A 155 13.71 -3.43 -19.24
CA ILE A 155 13.66 -3.30 -17.79
C ILE A 155 12.35 -2.64 -17.37
N ALA A 156 11.83 -2.99 -16.18
CA ALA A 156 10.62 -2.38 -15.66
C ALA A 156 10.76 -0.85 -15.57
N ARG A 157 9.70 -0.11 -15.89
CA ARG A 157 9.68 1.37 -15.92
C ARG A 157 10.24 2.04 -14.66
N LEU A 158 9.98 1.46 -13.49
CA LEU A 158 10.53 1.95 -12.22
C LEU A 158 12.05 1.75 -12.13
N ALA A 159 12.56 0.63 -12.61
CA ALA A 159 14.00 0.35 -12.65
C ALA A 159 14.72 1.29 -13.63
N TYR A 160 14.11 1.55 -14.79
CA TYR A 160 14.59 2.56 -15.74
C TYR A 160 14.65 3.95 -15.10
N SER A 161 13.56 4.37 -14.46
CA SER A 161 13.49 5.67 -13.78
C SER A 161 14.58 5.84 -12.71
N ASN A 162 14.83 4.78 -11.93
CA ASN A 162 15.88 4.78 -10.91
C ASN A 162 17.29 4.82 -11.53
N ARG A 163 17.52 4.13 -12.66
CA ARG A 163 18.79 4.15 -13.39
C ARG A 163 19.14 5.56 -13.86
N GLU A 164 18.20 6.23 -14.54
CA GLU A 164 18.42 7.58 -15.05
C GLU A 164 18.61 8.60 -13.91
N THR A 165 17.83 8.46 -12.83
CA THR A 165 18.00 9.31 -11.64
C THR A 165 19.38 9.16 -11.02
N ARG A 166 19.88 7.92 -10.96
CA ARG A 166 21.21 7.63 -10.42
C ARG A 166 22.33 8.14 -11.33
N ALA A 167 22.17 8.04 -12.65
CA ALA A 167 23.13 8.61 -13.60
C ALA A 167 23.27 10.13 -13.42
N ILE A 168 22.15 10.85 -13.26
CA ILE A 168 22.16 12.30 -13.00
C ILE A 168 22.80 12.63 -11.64
N TRP A 169 22.55 11.80 -10.62
CA TRP A 169 23.20 11.94 -9.31
C TRP A 169 24.72 11.75 -9.42
N ASP A 170 25.19 10.72 -10.12
CA ASP A 170 26.61 10.42 -10.26
C ASP A 170 27.35 11.52 -11.05
N ILE A 171 26.72 12.09 -12.08
CA ILE A 171 27.25 13.26 -12.81
C ILE A 171 27.42 14.45 -11.86
N ARG A 172 26.40 14.76 -11.04
CA ARG A 172 26.49 15.85 -10.05
C ARG A 172 27.54 15.59 -8.98
N LYS A 173 27.63 14.36 -8.47
CA LYS A 173 28.62 14.00 -7.45
C LYS A 173 30.05 14.08 -7.99
N ARG A 174 30.27 13.75 -9.27
CA ARG A 174 31.57 13.91 -9.95
C ARG A 174 31.87 15.36 -10.32
N GLY A 175 30.86 16.17 -10.65
CA GLY A 175 31.00 17.60 -10.92
C GLY A 175 31.26 18.47 -9.67
N LEU A 176 30.93 17.97 -8.48
CA LEU A 176 31.22 18.64 -7.19
C LEU A 176 32.68 18.50 -6.71
N TYR A 177 33.56 17.84 -7.50
CA TYR A 177 35.02 17.81 -7.25
C TYR A 177 35.79 18.87 -8.05
N TYR A 178 35.10 19.80 -8.71
CA TYR A 178 35.68 20.98 -9.34
C TYR A 178 34.96 22.25 -8.85
N ILE A 179 35.11 22.55 -7.55
CA ILE A 179 35.09 23.91 -7.00
C ILE A 179 36.19 23.98 -5.96
#